data_AF-A0A0P7BMX0-F1
#
_entry.id   AF-A0A0P7BMX0-F1
#
_cell.length_a   1.000
_cell.length_b   1.000
_cell.length_c   1.000
_cell.angle_alpha   90.00
_cell.angle_beta   90.00
_cell.angle_gamma   90.00
#
_symmetry.space_group_name_H-M   'P 1'
#
loop_
_entity.id
_entity.type
_entity.pdbx_description
1 polymer ?
#
loop_
_entity_poly.entity_id
_entity_poly.type
_entity_poly.pdbx_seq_one_letter_code
_entity_poly.pdbx_strand_id
1 'polypeptide(L)'
;MHFQPIEHAADDAYTAQAQDTYQVEVDVPATHDALDDVFGSGPSSPVAEHQDAGPGAAHPSDMRRLQAEHSTAGYREGVSFAKDSSIQAGFDEGFSLGASVGLRAGQLLGMMEGIADAVRGRDDPDAVRAGDLVREAREDLSIATIFKADYWAEDGNWKYEVRPTQGADEVLFPDVAEAHPLIRKWTAILDEQLALWKIDQAILDDETGHRLESIMDEPIATSAVPSARKPLDW
;
A
#
# COMPACT_ATOMS: atom_id res chain seq x y z
N MET A 1 -47.65 27.34 -16.86
CA MET A 1 -47.63 26.24 -17.84
C MET A 1 -46.57 26.61 -18.87
N HIS A 2 -45.65 25.74 -19.31
CA HIS A 2 -45.40 24.34 -18.96
C HIS A 2 -43.95 24.16 -18.47
N PHE A 3 -43.69 23.06 -17.74
CA PHE A 3 -42.34 22.52 -17.62
C PHE A 3 -42.05 21.64 -18.85
N GLN A 4 -40.81 21.67 -19.33
CA GLN A 4 -40.24 20.65 -20.22
C GLN A 4 -39.40 19.71 -19.35
N PRO A 5 -39.52 18.37 -19.47
CA PRO A 5 -38.64 17.45 -18.75
C PRO A 5 -37.20 17.53 -19.28
N ILE A 6 -36.23 17.29 -18.41
CA ILE A 6 -34.88 16.89 -18.82
C ILE A 6 -34.89 15.37 -18.91
N GLU A 7 -34.53 14.80 -20.06
CA GLU A 7 -34.47 13.35 -20.23
C GLU A 7 -33.24 12.76 -19.52
N HIS A 8 -33.38 11.54 -19.01
CA HIS A 8 -32.27 10.81 -18.39
C HIS A 8 -31.25 10.38 -19.46
N ALA A 9 -30.04 10.92 -19.39
CA ALA A 9 -28.86 10.21 -19.86
C ALA A 9 -28.50 9.13 -18.82
N ALA A 10 -28.15 7.94 -19.27
CA ALA A 10 -27.64 6.87 -18.41
C ALA A 10 -26.11 6.84 -18.47
N ASP A 11 -25.47 6.85 -17.31
CA ASP A 11 -24.02 6.61 -17.19
C ASP A 11 -23.76 5.10 -17.29
N ASP A 12 -23.64 4.57 -18.52
CA ASP A 12 -23.30 3.16 -18.74
C ASP A 12 -21.85 2.87 -18.35
N ALA A 13 -21.68 1.94 -17.40
CA ALA A 13 -20.39 1.66 -16.77
C ALA A 13 -19.44 0.86 -17.67
N TYR A 14 -18.27 1.42 -17.96
CA TYR A 14 -17.19 0.75 -18.68
C TYR A 14 -16.66 -0.49 -17.92
N THR A 15 -17.19 -1.66 -18.28
CA THR A 15 -16.73 -2.97 -17.78
C THR A 15 -16.21 -3.80 -18.95
N ALA A 16 -14.91 -3.69 -19.26
CA ALA A 16 -14.30 -4.40 -20.38
C ALA A 16 -13.97 -5.85 -20.01
N GLN A 17 -14.83 -6.80 -20.40
CA GLN A 17 -14.62 -8.23 -20.18
C GLN A 17 -13.90 -8.86 -21.37
N ALA A 18 -12.71 -9.40 -21.15
CA ALA A 18 -11.92 -10.06 -22.19
C ALA A 18 -12.42 -11.50 -22.44
N GLN A 19 -12.64 -11.85 -23.72
CA GLN A 19 -12.72 -13.22 -24.21
C GLN A 19 -11.99 -13.33 -25.55
N ASP A 20 -11.35 -14.46 -25.79
CA ASP A 20 -10.35 -14.66 -26.85
C ASP A 20 -10.63 -15.98 -27.60
N THR A 21 -10.86 -15.91 -28.92
CA THR A 21 -11.11 -17.08 -29.77
C THR A 21 -10.65 -16.86 -31.22
N TYR A 22 -9.72 -17.70 -31.66
CA TYR A 22 -9.28 -17.95 -33.04
C TYR A 22 -10.43 -18.53 -33.93
N GLN A 23 -10.43 -18.56 -35.29
CA GLN A 23 -9.42 -18.31 -36.34
C GLN A 23 -10.08 -18.26 -37.76
N VAL A 24 -9.44 -17.64 -38.77
CA VAL A 24 -9.46 -17.97 -40.25
C VAL A 24 -10.83 -17.95 -41.00
N GLU A 25 -11.04 -17.38 -42.21
CA GLU A 25 -10.23 -16.66 -43.23
C GLU A 25 -11.17 -15.66 -44.01
N VAL A 26 -11.06 -15.17 -45.27
CA VAL A 26 -10.36 -15.53 -46.55
C VAL A 26 -10.00 -14.23 -47.34
N ASP A 27 -9.08 -14.35 -48.30
CA ASP A 27 -8.56 -13.38 -49.29
C ASP A 27 -9.55 -12.59 -50.19
N VAL A 28 -9.29 -11.28 -50.37
CA VAL A 28 -9.08 -10.63 -51.69
C VAL A 28 -8.18 -9.38 -51.54
N PRO A 29 -7.32 -9.04 -52.54
CA PRO A 29 -6.21 -8.12 -52.32
C PRO A 29 -6.51 -6.64 -52.63
N ALA A 30 -6.19 -5.77 -51.67
CA ALA A 30 -5.83 -4.37 -51.91
C ALA A 30 -4.71 -3.97 -50.95
N THR A 31 -3.57 -3.51 -51.47
CA THR A 31 -2.47 -2.97 -50.66
C THR A 31 -2.80 -1.55 -50.23
N HIS A 32 -3.80 -1.40 -49.35
CA HIS A 32 -4.07 -0.14 -48.67
C HIS A 32 -3.09 -0.04 -47.49
N ASP A 33 -1.95 0.59 -47.73
CA ASP A 33 -0.97 0.84 -46.68
C ASP A 33 -1.60 1.80 -45.65
N ALA A 34 -1.81 1.30 -44.43
CA ALA A 34 -2.41 2.05 -43.34
C ALA A 34 -1.47 3.13 -42.76
N LEU A 35 -0.27 3.29 -43.34
CA LEU A 35 0.72 4.31 -42.98
C LEU A 35 0.87 5.42 -44.04
N ASP A 36 0.17 5.34 -45.18
CA ASP A 36 0.24 6.33 -46.28
C ASP A 36 -0.60 7.60 -46.00
N ASP A 37 -1.59 7.52 -45.10
CA ASP A 37 -2.50 8.62 -44.73
C ASP A 37 -1.95 9.52 -43.60
N VAL A 38 -0.71 9.99 -43.77
CA VAL A 38 -0.08 10.99 -42.87
C VAL A 38 0.60 12.14 -43.64
N PHE A 39 0.96 11.96 -44.92
CA PHE A 39 1.81 12.91 -45.65
C PHE A 39 1.29 13.38 -47.02
N GLY A 40 0.03 13.09 -47.38
CA GLY A 40 -0.71 13.80 -48.42
C GLY A 40 -1.55 14.95 -47.83
N SER A 41 -1.64 16.16 -48.39
CA SER A 41 -1.08 16.69 -49.65
C SER A 41 -0.68 18.17 -49.49
N GLY A 42 0.56 18.51 -49.87
CA GLY A 42 1.01 19.89 -50.06
C GLY A 42 1.56 20.07 -51.48
N PRO A 43 1.36 21.23 -52.15
CA PRO A 43 1.71 21.39 -53.56
C PRO A 43 3.22 21.37 -53.81
N SER A 44 3.62 20.76 -54.92
CA SER A 44 5.02 20.56 -55.33
C SER A 44 5.83 21.85 -55.40
N SER A 45 7.02 21.83 -54.77
CA SER A 45 8.24 22.62 -54.96
C SER A 45 8.18 23.99 -55.64
N PRO A 46 9.00 24.92 -55.13
CA PRO A 46 10.15 25.36 -55.91
C PRO A 46 11.46 24.81 -55.35
N VAL A 47 12.42 24.56 -56.24
CA VAL A 47 13.82 24.33 -55.86
C VAL A 47 14.40 25.65 -55.33
N ALA A 48 14.93 25.63 -54.13
CA ALA A 48 15.79 26.68 -53.58
C ALA A 48 17.15 26.06 -53.21
N GLU A 49 18.22 26.79 -53.51
CA GLU A 49 19.59 26.28 -53.43
C GLU A 49 20.13 26.23 -51.99
N HIS A 50 21.30 25.62 -51.80
CA HIS A 50 21.96 25.51 -50.50
C HIS A 50 22.09 26.87 -49.78
N GLN A 51 21.83 26.86 -48.47
CA GLN A 51 22.38 27.81 -47.51
C GLN A 51 22.60 27.09 -46.17
N ASP A 52 23.59 27.54 -45.41
CA ASP A 52 24.34 26.73 -44.45
C ASP A 52 23.54 26.05 -43.34
N ALA A 53 23.91 24.80 -43.05
CA ALA A 53 23.56 24.10 -41.81
C ALA A 53 24.36 24.67 -40.62
N GLY A 54 24.08 25.92 -40.26
CA GLY A 54 24.67 26.57 -39.08
C GLY A 54 24.08 26.05 -37.77
N PRO A 55 24.89 25.77 -36.73
CA PRO A 55 24.38 25.29 -35.45
C PRO A 55 23.64 26.40 -34.69
N GLY A 56 22.35 26.19 -34.38
CA GLY A 56 21.60 26.98 -33.39
C GLY A 56 20.54 27.96 -33.91
N ALA A 57 20.19 27.95 -35.20
CA ALA A 57 19.10 28.76 -35.73
C ALA A 57 17.70 28.20 -35.40
N ALA A 58 17.30 28.24 -34.13
CA ALA A 58 15.92 27.95 -33.72
C ALA A 58 14.98 29.01 -34.33
N HIS A 59 14.09 28.61 -35.24
CA HIS A 59 13.25 29.56 -35.95
C HIS A 59 12.13 30.08 -35.02
N PRO A 60 11.63 31.33 -35.16
CA PRO A 60 10.61 31.88 -34.24
C PRO A 60 9.28 31.09 -34.21
N SER A 61 9.02 30.26 -35.23
CA SER A 61 7.95 29.25 -35.26
C SER A 61 8.19 28.14 -34.23
N ASP A 62 9.43 27.68 -34.13
CA ASP A 62 9.82 26.45 -33.44
C ASP A 62 9.81 26.66 -31.93
N MET A 63 10.04 27.89 -31.47
CA MET A 63 9.85 28.28 -30.07
C MET A 63 8.45 27.94 -29.55
N ARG A 64 7.40 28.12 -30.36
CA ARG A 64 6.02 27.75 -29.96
C ARG A 64 5.81 26.23 -29.95
N ARG A 65 6.42 25.52 -30.89
CA ARG A 65 6.36 24.05 -30.96
C ARG A 65 7.08 23.44 -29.75
N LEU A 66 8.30 23.89 -29.48
CA LEU A 66 9.12 23.50 -28.33
C LEU A 66 8.45 23.86 -26.99
N GLN A 67 7.79 25.01 -26.89
CA GLN A 67 6.99 25.37 -25.72
C GLN A 67 5.81 24.39 -25.53
N ALA A 68 5.08 24.05 -26.59
CA ALA A 68 3.98 23.08 -26.51
C ALA A 68 4.48 21.66 -26.17
N GLU A 69 5.59 21.23 -26.75
CA GLU A 69 6.29 19.98 -26.43
C GLU A 69 6.68 19.94 -24.95
N HIS A 70 7.37 20.97 -24.44
CA HIS A 70 7.81 21.06 -23.05
C HIS A 70 6.65 21.19 -22.06
N SER A 71 5.60 21.95 -22.38
CA SER A 71 4.40 22.04 -21.53
C SER A 71 3.65 20.71 -21.48
N THR A 72 3.57 19.97 -22.59
CA THR A 72 2.93 18.64 -22.63
C THR A 72 3.77 17.60 -21.90
N ALA A 73 5.09 17.62 -22.07
CA ALA A 73 6.02 16.75 -21.35
C ALA A 73 5.96 17.01 -19.84
N GLY A 74 6.14 18.25 -19.40
CA GLY A 74 6.10 18.63 -17.98
C GLY A 74 4.74 18.40 -17.31
N TYR A 75 3.63 18.53 -18.04
CA TYR A 75 2.32 18.14 -17.52
C TYR A 75 2.21 16.61 -17.30
N ARG A 76 2.68 15.80 -18.27
CA ARG A 76 2.69 14.34 -18.12
C ARG A 76 3.62 13.89 -17.00
N GLU A 77 4.81 14.46 -16.92
CA GLU A 77 5.80 14.21 -15.87
C GLU A 77 5.25 14.58 -14.49
N GLY A 78 4.66 15.77 -14.35
CA GLY A 78 4.02 16.21 -13.10
C GLY A 78 2.84 15.32 -12.67
N VAL A 79 2.02 14.84 -13.61
CA VAL A 79 0.92 13.91 -13.31
C VAL A 79 1.42 12.51 -12.93
N SER A 80 2.50 12.02 -13.52
CA SER A 80 3.14 10.78 -13.07
C SER A 80 3.74 10.95 -11.67
N PHE A 81 4.62 11.94 -11.49
CA PHE A 81 5.30 12.20 -10.22
C PHE A 81 4.32 12.42 -9.05
N ALA A 82 3.22 13.14 -9.26
CA ALA A 82 2.19 13.34 -8.25
C ALA A 82 1.44 12.06 -7.85
N LYS A 83 1.29 11.10 -8.78
CA LYS A 83 0.71 9.78 -8.47
C LYS A 83 1.71 8.89 -7.74
N ASP A 84 2.93 8.80 -8.26
CA ASP A 84 3.96 7.92 -7.73
C ASP A 84 4.32 8.33 -6.28
N SER A 85 4.52 9.62 -6.03
CA SER A 85 4.78 10.15 -4.68
C SER A 85 3.63 9.94 -3.70
N SER A 86 2.38 10.08 -4.15
CA SER A 86 1.19 9.80 -3.31
C SER A 86 1.04 8.32 -2.96
N ILE A 87 1.46 7.40 -3.83
CA ILE A 87 1.32 5.97 -3.62
C ILE A 87 2.43 5.44 -2.70
N GLN A 88 3.68 5.90 -2.85
CA GLN A 88 4.76 5.46 -1.97
C GLN A 88 4.54 5.90 -0.52
N ALA A 89 4.20 7.17 -0.27
CA ALA A 89 3.97 7.66 1.09
C ALA A 89 2.89 6.86 1.86
N GLY A 90 1.75 6.57 1.21
CA GLY A 90 0.70 5.73 1.79
C GLY A 90 1.11 4.26 1.99
N PHE A 91 2.00 3.73 1.13
CA PHE A 91 2.59 2.41 1.35
C PHE A 91 3.55 2.41 2.54
N ASP A 92 4.44 3.39 2.68
CA ASP A 92 5.43 3.45 3.75
C ASP A 92 4.77 3.61 5.14
N GLU A 93 3.75 4.48 5.24
CA GLU A 93 2.91 4.63 6.45
C GLU A 93 2.16 3.34 6.78
N GLY A 94 1.50 2.72 5.78
CA GLY A 94 0.78 1.46 5.98
C GLY A 94 1.68 0.26 6.30
N PHE A 95 2.88 0.19 5.72
CA PHE A 95 3.85 -0.88 5.92
C PHE A 95 4.47 -0.82 7.32
N SER A 96 4.89 0.37 7.78
CA SER A 96 5.50 0.54 9.10
C SER A 96 4.51 0.28 10.25
N LEU A 97 3.24 0.69 10.09
CA LEU A 97 2.17 0.32 11.01
C LEU A 97 1.82 -1.18 10.94
N GLY A 98 1.66 -1.73 9.73
CA GLY A 98 1.37 -3.15 9.52
C GLY A 98 2.47 -4.08 10.05
N ALA A 99 3.74 -3.69 9.92
CA ALA A 99 4.89 -4.38 10.50
C ALA A 99 4.88 -4.33 12.03
N SER A 100 4.50 -3.20 12.65
CA SER A 100 4.38 -3.07 14.10
C SER A 100 3.31 -4.01 14.68
N VAL A 101 2.13 -4.05 14.04
CA VAL A 101 1.03 -4.95 14.40
C VAL A 101 1.41 -6.42 14.17
N GLY A 102 2.01 -6.73 13.01
CA GLY A 102 2.43 -8.08 12.63
C GLY A 102 3.54 -8.64 13.52
N LEU A 103 4.52 -7.83 13.90
CA LEU A 103 5.59 -8.20 14.83
C LEU A 103 5.00 -8.58 16.19
N ARG A 104 4.12 -7.74 16.76
CA ARG A 104 3.52 -8.01 18.08
C ARG A 104 2.60 -9.23 18.05
N ALA A 105 1.83 -9.44 16.97
CA ALA A 105 1.04 -10.65 16.78
C ALA A 105 1.91 -11.92 16.68
N GLY A 106 3.03 -11.84 15.93
CA GLY A 106 3.99 -12.93 15.78
C GLY A 106 4.72 -13.28 17.07
N GLN A 107 5.10 -12.29 17.88
CA GLN A 107 5.68 -12.47 19.22
C GLN A 107 4.73 -13.22 20.15
N LEU A 108 3.48 -12.76 20.27
CA LEU A 108 2.47 -13.42 21.11
C LEU A 108 2.22 -14.87 20.69
N LEU A 109 2.04 -15.10 19.38
CA LEU A 109 1.82 -16.44 18.84
C LEU A 109 3.03 -17.34 19.08
N GLY A 110 4.25 -16.87 18.80
CA GLY A 110 5.49 -17.63 19.01
C GLY A 110 5.74 -18.00 20.48
N MET A 111 5.42 -17.10 21.42
CA MET A 111 5.51 -17.40 22.86
C MET A 111 4.46 -18.45 23.28
N MET A 112 3.21 -18.33 22.84
CA MET A 112 2.19 -19.35 23.14
C MET A 112 2.52 -20.71 22.52
N GLU A 113 3.06 -20.74 21.29
CA GLU A 113 3.56 -21.96 20.66
C GLU A 113 4.70 -22.59 21.47
N GLY A 114 5.68 -21.80 21.93
CA GLY A 114 6.78 -22.27 22.78
C GLY A 114 6.30 -22.86 24.10
N ILE A 115 5.31 -22.23 24.75
CA ILE A 115 4.67 -22.75 25.97
C ILE A 115 4.02 -24.11 25.69
N ALA A 116 3.18 -24.20 24.64
CA ALA A 116 2.45 -25.42 24.29
C ALA A 116 3.36 -26.56 23.80
N ASP A 117 4.54 -26.25 23.23
CA ASP A 117 5.57 -27.23 22.90
C ASP A 117 6.29 -27.73 24.17
N ALA A 118 6.69 -26.82 25.06
CA ALA A 118 7.40 -27.14 26.30
C ALA A 118 6.58 -27.97 27.31
N VAL A 119 5.25 -27.87 27.29
CA VAL A 119 4.34 -28.69 28.12
C VAL A 119 3.79 -29.93 27.41
N ARG A 120 4.13 -30.15 26.13
CA ARG A 120 3.60 -31.28 25.34
C ARG A 120 3.99 -32.63 25.95
N GLY A 121 3.00 -33.50 26.13
CA GLY A 121 3.21 -34.85 26.68
C GLY A 121 3.16 -34.92 28.21
N ARG A 122 2.76 -33.85 28.90
CA ARG A 122 2.32 -33.90 30.30
C ARG A 122 0.84 -34.29 30.32
N ASP A 123 0.48 -35.33 31.08
CA ASP A 123 -0.93 -35.70 31.35
C ASP A 123 -1.54 -34.72 32.36
N ASP A 124 -1.70 -33.47 31.94
CA ASP A 124 -2.13 -32.32 32.73
C ASP A 124 -3.22 -31.56 31.95
N PRO A 125 -4.41 -31.29 32.53
CA PRO A 125 -5.44 -30.50 31.85
C PRO A 125 -4.96 -29.13 31.39
N ASP A 126 -4.00 -28.51 32.10
CA ASP A 126 -3.46 -27.21 31.72
C ASP A 126 -2.55 -27.32 30.48
N ALA A 127 -1.86 -28.46 30.31
CA ALA A 127 -1.06 -28.72 29.11
C ALA A 127 -1.94 -28.97 27.86
N VAL A 128 -3.10 -29.61 28.03
CA VAL A 128 -4.10 -29.72 26.95
C VAL A 128 -4.67 -28.33 26.63
N ARG A 129 -5.02 -27.53 27.65
CA ARG A 129 -5.55 -26.18 27.49
C ARG A 129 -4.59 -25.26 26.74
N ALA A 130 -3.29 -25.35 26.99
CA ALA A 130 -2.26 -24.60 26.24
C ALA A 130 -2.28 -24.91 24.73
N GLY A 131 -2.51 -26.17 24.35
CA GLY A 131 -2.65 -26.58 22.94
C GLY A 131 -3.90 -25.99 22.26
N ASP A 132 -5.04 -25.97 22.96
CA ASP A 132 -6.26 -25.32 22.46
C ASP A 132 -6.09 -23.80 22.32
N LEU A 133 -5.45 -23.15 23.30
CA LEU A 133 -5.16 -21.72 23.25
C LEU A 133 -4.30 -21.33 22.04
N VAL A 134 -3.29 -22.14 21.68
CA VAL A 134 -2.49 -21.90 20.46
C VAL A 134 -3.35 -21.99 19.19
N ARG A 135 -4.30 -22.93 19.11
CA ARG A 135 -5.20 -23.02 17.95
C ARG A 135 -6.12 -21.80 17.86
N GLU A 136 -6.76 -21.42 18.97
CA GLU A 136 -7.56 -20.19 19.07
C GLU A 136 -6.74 -18.94 18.71
N ALA A 137 -5.47 -18.86 19.16
CA ALA A 137 -4.57 -17.76 18.85
C ALA A 137 -4.18 -17.69 17.37
N ARG A 138 -3.96 -18.84 16.69
CA ARG A 138 -3.72 -18.86 15.23
C ARG A 138 -4.90 -18.33 14.44
N GLU A 139 -6.12 -18.59 14.88
CA GLU A 139 -7.35 -18.14 14.22
C GLU A 139 -7.54 -16.61 14.40
N ASP A 140 -7.38 -16.11 15.63
CA ASP A 140 -7.53 -14.69 15.99
C ASP A 140 -6.37 -13.80 15.51
N LEU A 141 -5.12 -14.22 15.70
CA LEU A 141 -3.92 -13.43 15.35
C LEU A 141 -3.52 -13.60 13.87
N SER A 142 -4.33 -14.28 13.06
CA SER A 142 -4.13 -14.38 11.62
C SER A 142 -4.27 -13.00 10.94
N ILE A 143 -3.50 -12.79 9.86
CA ILE A 143 -3.55 -11.56 9.03
C ILE A 143 -5.00 -11.24 8.62
N ALA A 144 -5.78 -12.26 8.24
CA ALA A 144 -7.17 -12.14 7.84
C ALA A 144 -8.16 -11.81 8.99
N THR A 145 -7.71 -11.82 10.25
CA THR A 145 -8.50 -11.41 11.41
C THR A 145 -7.99 -10.10 12.03
N ILE A 146 -6.69 -9.89 12.16
CA ILE A 146 -6.12 -8.64 12.73
C ILE A 146 -6.30 -7.42 11.82
N PHE A 147 -6.39 -7.62 10.50
CA PHE A 147 -6.67 -6.54 9.53
C PHE A 147 -8.14 -6.53 9.05
N LYS A 148 -9.09 -6.99 9.88
CA LYS A 148 -10.53 -6.89 9.58
C LYS A 148 -11.03 -5.45 9.58
N ALA A 149 -11.99 -5.18 8.71
CA ALA A 149 -12.73 -3.91 8.65
C ALA A 149 -13.51 -3.57 9.95
N ASP A 150 -13.59 -4.48 10.91
CA ASP A 150 -14.09 -4.22 12.26
C ASP A 150 -13.13 -3.29 13.04
N TYR A 151 -11.81 -3.43 12.83
CA TYR A 151 -10.76 -2.69 13.54
C TYR A 151 -10.16 -1.54 12.71
N TRP A 152 -10.29 -1.60 11.39
CA TRP A 152 -9.68 -0.66 10.44
C TRP A 152 -10.72 -0.01 9.53
N ALA A 153 -10.49 1.26 9.17
CA ALA A 153 -11.30 2.03 8.21
C ALA A 153 -10.67 2.02 6.80
N GLU A 154 -11.45 2.46 5.81
CA GLU A 154 -11.07 2.43 4.38
C GLU A 154 -9.95 3.43 4.03
N ASP A 155 -9.69 4.38 4.92
CA ASP A 155 -8.59 5.35 4.87
C ASP A 155 -7.29 4.86 5.55
N GLY A 156 -7.29 3.63 6.07
CA GLY A 156 -6.17 3.04 6.82
C GLY A 156 -6.14 3.35 8.32
N ASN A 157 -7.03 4.21 8.83
CA ASN A 157 -7.07 4.54 10.26
C ASN A 157 -7.71 3.41 11.09
N TRP A 158 -7.32 3.31 12.37
CA TRP A 158 -7.92 2.38 13.32
C TRP A 158 -9.22 2.91 13.94
N LYS A 159 -10.08 1.99 14.39
CA LYS A 159 -11.40 2.26 14.98
C LYS A 159 -11.45 2.17 16.51
N TYR A 160 -10.33 1.87 17.18
CA TYR A 160 -10.24 1.61 18.61
C TYR A 160 -9.49 2.71 19.39
N GLU A 161 -9.73 2.83 20.70
CA GLU A 161 -9.01 3.78 21.56
C GLU A 161 -7.54 3.37 21.73
N VAL A 162 -6.64 4.18 21.19
CA VAL A 162 -5.19 4.14 21.47
C VAL A 162 -4.86 5.22 22.49
N ARG A 163 -3.92 4.95 23.39
CA ARG A 163 -3.38 5.93 24.35
C ARG A 163 -1.86 5.94 24.20
N PRO A 164 -1.21 7.11 24.10
CA PRO A 164 0.24 7.17 24.00
C PRO A 164 0.90 6.64 25.28
N THR A 165 2.07 6.02 25.15
CA THR A 165 2.90 5.61 26.27
C THR A 165 3.23 6.81 27.19
N GLN A 166 3.27 6.56 28.51
CA GLN A 166 3.27 7.61 29.54
C GLN A 166 4.44 8.60 29.40
N GLY A 167 4.15 9.79 28.87
CA GLY A 167 5.11 10.88 28.69
C GLY A 167 5.29 11.35 27.23
N ALA A 168 4.75 10.61 26.25
CA ALA A 168 4.66 11.06 24.87
C ALA A 168 3.40 11.92 24.64
N ASP A 169 3.55 12.99 23.84
CA ASP A 169 2.44 13.87 23.39
C ASP A 169 1.83 13.37 22.07
N GLU A 170 2.52 12.46 21.38
CA GLU A 170 2.14 11.85 20.10
C GLU A 170 1.97 10.33 20.28
N VAL A 171 1.05 9.74 19.52
CA VAL A 171 0.86 8.28 19.46
C VAL A 171 1.86 7.68 18.46
N LEU A 172 2.49 6.57 18.83
CA LEU A 172 3.42 5.82 17.99
C LEU A 172 2.79 4.49 17.52
N PHE A 173 3.25 3.93 16.40
CA PHE A 173 2.74 2.65 15.89
C PHE A 173 2.83 1.45 16.86
N PRO A 174 3.82 1.35 17.77
CA PRO A 174 3.79 0.37 18.86
C PRO A 174 2.60 0.56 19.81
N ASP A 175 2.23 1.80 20.19
CA ASP A 175 1.05 2.06 21.02
C ASP A 175 -0.23 1.57 20.31
N VAL A 176 -0.33 1.77 18.98
CA VAL A 176 -1.45 1.30 18.16
C VAL A 176 -1.51 -0.23 18.13
N ALA A 177 -0.36 -0.89 17.93
CA ALA A 177 -0.26 -2.35 17.94
C ALA A 177 -0.65 -2.94 19.31
N GLU A 178 -0.17 -2.37 20.41
CA GLU A 178 -0.54 -2.78 21.77
C GLU A 178 -2.01 -2.47 22.10
N ALA A 179 -2.57 -1.40 21.57
CA ALA A 179 -3.98 -1.04 21.76
C ALA A 179 -4.96 -1.94 21.00
N HIS A 180 -4.51 -2.65 19.96
CA HIS A 180 -5.37 -3.47 19.10
C HIS A 180 -6.13 -4.54 19.90
N PRO A 181 -7.49 -4.64 19.80
CA PRO A 181 -8.31 -5.42 20.74
C PRO A 181 -7.90 -6.89 20.89
N LEU A 182 -7.50 -7.55 19.81
CA LEU A 182 -7.06 -8.95 19.84
C LEU A 182 -5.65 -9.09 20.43
N ILE A 183 -4.75 -8.14 20.19
CA ILE A 183 -3.39 -8.16 20.78
C ILE A 183 -3.48 -7.96 22.30
N ARG A 184 -4.41 -7.11 22.77
CA ARG A 184 -4.72 -6.96 24.21
C ARG A 184 -5.28 -8.24 24.81
N LYS A 185 -6.28 -8.87 24.16
CA LYS A 185 -6.83 -10.18 24.58
C LYS A 185 -5.71 -11.21 24.74
N TRP A 186 -4.87 -11.36 23.72
CA TRP A 186 -3.85 -12.41 23.69
C TRP A 186 -2.61 -12.10 24.52
N THR A 187 -2.32 -10.83 24.81
CA THR A 187 -1.32 -10.44 25.81
C THR A 187 -1.80 -10.87 27.20
N ALA A 188 -3.03 -10.53 27.61
CA ALA A 188 -3.57 -10.93 28.92
C ALA A 188 -3.62 -12.47 29.11
N ILE A 189 -4.00 -13.21 28.06
CA ILE A 189 -3.98 -14.69 28.09
C ILE A 189 -2.55 -15.23 28.19
N LEU A 190 -1.58 -14.60 27.52
CA LEU A 190 -0.17 -14.96 27.65
C LEU A 190 0.36 -14.68 29.06
N ASP A 191 0.04 -13.53 29.65
CA ASP A 191 0.43 -13.17 31.02
C ASP A 191 -0.08 -14.21 32.04
N GLU A 192 -1.33 -14.68 31.88
CA GLU A 192 -1.90 -15.78 32.67
C GLU A 192 -1.10 -17.09 32.49
N GLN A 193 -0.69 -17.43 31.27
CA GLN A 193 0.11 -18.64 31.01
C GLN A 193 1.55 -18.52 31.55
N LEU A 194 2.21 -17.36 31.39
CA LEU A 194 3.54 -17.10 31.94
C LEU A 194 3.54 -17.23 33.48
N ALA A 195 2.51 -16.69 34.13
CA ALA A 195 2.30 -16.83 35.58
C ALA A 195 2.02 -18.27 36.02
N LEU A 196 1.19 -19.01 35.28
CA LEU A 196 0.85 -20.42 35.55
C LEU A 196 2.10 -21.32 35.46
N TRP A 197 2.86 -21.21 34.38
CA TRP A 197 4.05 -22.03 34.14
C TRP A 197 5.31 -21.50 34.82
N LYS A 198 5.24 -20.30 35.43
CA LYS A 198 6.35 -19.59 36.10
C LYS A 198 7.54 -19.32 35.18
N ILE A 199 7.22 -18.90 33.96
CA ILE A 199 8.21 -18.53 32.94
C ILE A 199 8.59 -17.07 33.20
N ASP A 200 9.89 -16.82 33.41
CA ASP A 200 10.42 -15.47 33.54
C ASP A 200 10.67 -14.89 32.14
N GLN A 201 9.84 -13.91 31.75
CA GLN A 201 9.92 -13.27 30.44
C GLN A 201 11.23 -12.49 30.24
N ALA A 202 11.84 -11.96 31.32
CA ALA A 202 13.08 -11.19 31.22
C ALA A 202 14.25 -12.02 30.67
N ILE A 203 14.17 -13.36 30.74
CA ILE A 203 15.16 -14.28 30.14
C ILE A 203 15.06 -14.33 28.61
N LEU A 204 13.88 -14.02 28.03
CA LEU A 204 13.70 -13.93 26.57
C LEU A 204 14.05 -12.53 26.02
N ASP A 205 13.92 -11.49 26.85
CA ASP A 205 14.22 -10.10 26.47
C ASP A 205 15.72 -9.74 26.61
N ASP A 206 16.52 -10.55 27.32
CA ASP A 206 17.96 -10.34 27.55
C ASP A 206 18.83 -10.65 26.31
N GLU A 207 18.82 -9.71 25.35
CA GLU A 207 19.81 -9.25 24.35
C GLU A 207 20.96 -10.19 23.86
N THR A 208 20.79 -11.50 23.94
CA THR A 208 21.81 -12.53 23.61
C THR A 208 21.65 -13.12 22.22
N GLY A 209 20.54 -12.82 21.54
CA GLY A 209 20.50 -12.86 20.09
C GLY A 209 21.28 -11.67 19.53
N HIS A 210 22.31 -11.91 18.70
CA HIS A 210 22.92 -10.87 17.89
C HIS A 210 21.87 -10.28 16.93
N ARG A 211 21.20 -9.23 17.39
CA ARG A 211 20.30 -8.39 16.61
C ARG A 211 21.02 -7.89 15.37
N LEU A 212 20.34 -7.86 14.22
CA LEU A 212 20.98 -7.75 12.90
C LEU A 212 21.35 -6.30 12.52
N GLU A 213 21.80 -5.53 13.52
CA GLU A 213 22.08 -4.07 13.53
C GLU A 213 23.23 -3.63 12.58
N SER A 214 23.80 -4.55 11.79
CA SER A 214 24.97 -4.29 10.93
C SER A 214 24.61 -3.97 9.46
N ILE A 215 23.33 -3.92 9.11
CA ILE A 215 22.86 -3.67 7.72
C ILE A 215 21.73 -2.62 7.64
N MET A 216 21.16 -2.17 8.76
CA MET A 216 20.06 -1.20 8.78
C MET A 216 20.34 -0.03 9.74
N ASP A 217 21.43 0.69 9.47
CA ASP A 217 21.78 1.96 10.12
C ASP A 217 21.09 3.17 9.44
N GLU A 218 19.88 2.93 8.89
CA GLU A 218 18.85 3.96 8.74
C GLU A 218 17.82 3.73 9.85
N PRO A 219 17.44 4.75 10.63
CA PRO A 219 16.41 4.59 11.63
C PRO A 219 15.08 4.28 10.93
N ILE A 220 14.58 3.05 11.09
CA ILE A 220 13.20 2.70 10.77
C ILE A 220 12.33 3.75 11.45
N ALA A 221 11.63 4.54 10.66
CA ALA A 221 11.06 5.78 11.16
C ALA A 221 10.14 5.51 12.35
N THR A 222 10.47 6.13 13.49
CA THR A 222 9.53 6.33 14.59
C THR A 222 8.53 7.40 14.14
N SER A 223 7.70 7.02 13.16
CA SER A 223 6.71 7.87 12.55
C SER A 223 5.67 8.21 13.61
N ALA A 224 5.68 9.46 14.08
CA ALA A 224 4.54 10.01 14.76
C ALA A 224 3.32 9.88 13.85
N VAL A 225 2.20 9.42 14.41
CA VAL A 225 0.95 9.28 13.66
C VAL A 225 0.57 10.63 13.04
N PRO A 226 0.41 10.74 11.71
CA PRO A 226 0.04 12.00 11.07
C PRO A 226 -1.40 12.36 11.45
N SER A 227 -1.55 13.20 12.48
CA SER A 227 -2.85 13.68 12.95
C SER A 227 -3.68 14.22 11.78
N ALA A 228 -4.85 13.61 11.56
CA ALA A 228 -5.72 13.88 10.42
C ALA A 228 -5.95 15.38 10.25
N ARG A 229 -5.34 15.96 9.21
CA ARG A 229 -5.37 17.41 8.99
C ARG A 229 -6.80 17.82 8.67
N LYS A 230 -7.37 18.63 9.55
CA LYS A 230 -8.70 19.24 9.42
C LYS A 230 -8.89 19.76 7.99
N PRO A 231 -10.01 19.46 7.30
CA PRO A 231 -10.22 19.92 5.94
C PRO A 231 -10.12 21.44 5.87
N LEU A 232 -9.51 21.95 4.79
CA LEU A 232 -9.42 23.39 4.58
C LEU A 232 -10.82 23.93 4.22
N ASP A 233 -11.40 24.70 5.13
CA ASP A 233 -12.47 25.65 4.80
C ASP A 233 -11.91 26.67 3.79
N TRP A 234 -12.64 26.89 2.69
CA TRP A 234 -12.33 27.83 1.60
C TRP A 234 -13.50 28.79 1.34
#